data_AF-A0AAW5TJ70-F1
#
_entry.id   AF-A0AAW5TJ70-F1
#
_cell.length_a   1.000
_cell.length_b   1.000
_cell.length_c   1.000
_cell.angle_alpha   90.00
_cell.angle_beta   90.00
_cell.angle_gamma   90.00
#
_symmetry.space_group_name_H-M   'P 1'
#
loop_
_entity.id
_entity.type
_entity.pdbx_description
1 polymer ?
#
loop_
_entity_poly.entity_id
_entity_poly.type
_entity_poly.pdbx_seq_one_letter_code
_entity_poly.pdbx_strand_id
1 'polypeptide(L)'
;TAVIGPLSPVASPGTFDLCEAHAESVTVPRGWQMIRLRTEFEPAPPSDTDLMALADAIRETATRQPPEPTRATRRVSRPSDVAVRPRLS
;
A
#
# COMPACT_ATOMS: atom_id res chain seq x y z
N THR A 1 1.85 -26.18 -24.36
CA THR A 1 2.29 -24.97 -23.64
C THR A 1 2.04 -25.20 -22.16
N ALA A 2 2.90 -24.73 -21.27
CA ALA A 2 2.70 -24.86 -19.83
C ALA A 2 2.79 -23.48 -19.19
N VAL A 3 2.01 -23.25 -18.15
CA VAL A 3 1.99 -21.99 -17.40
C VAL A 3 2.60 -22.24 -16.03
N ILE A 4 3.55 -21.39 -15.65
CA ILE A 4 4.12 -21.39 -14.30
C ILE A 4 3.44 -20.27 -13.54
N GLY A 5 2.82 -20.60 -12.40
CA GLY A 5 2.05 -19.66 -11.60
C GLY A 5 2.34 -19.80 -10.12
N PRO A 6 1.79 -18.89 -9.28
CA PRO A 6 1.85 -19.02 -7.84
C PRO A 6 1.23 -20.34 -7.39
N LEU A 7 1.66 -20.82 -6.23
CA LEU A 7 1.16 -22.07 -5.66
C LEU A 7 -0.37 -22.03 -5.49
N SER A 8 -1.09 -22.78 -6.34
CA SER A 8 -2.54 -22.93 -6.29
C SER A 8 -2.95 -24.01 -5.27
N PRO A 9 -4.07 -23.85 -4.55
CA PRO A 9 -4.63 -24.90 -3.71
C PRO A 9 -5.26 -26.05 -4.52
N VAL A 10 -5.49 -25.86 -5.82
CA VAL A 10 -6.10 -26.85 -6.71
C VAL A 10 -5.22 -27.04 -7.94
N ALA A 11 -4.87 -28.30 -8.23
CA ALA A 11 -4.07 -28.65 -9.39
C ALA A 11 -4.85 -28.42 -10.69
N SER A 12 -4.25 -27.71 -11.64
CA SER A 12 -4.81 -27.51 -12.98
C SER A 12 -3.98 -28.24 -14.04
N PRO A 13 -4.60 -28.91 -15.02
CA PRO A 13 -3.87 -29.55 -16.11
C PRO A 13 -3.03 -28.55 -16.89
N GLY A 14 -1.74 -28.84 -17.08
CA GLY A 14 -0.82 -27.99 -17.84
C GLY A 14 -0.28 -26.78 -17.08
N THR A 15 -0.48 -26.70 -15.76
CA THR A 15 0.14 -25.69 -14.89
C THR A 15 1.21 -26.30 -13.99
N PHE A 16 2.19 -25.47 -13.63
CA PHE A 16 3.13 -25.73 -12.55
C PHE A 16 2.92 -24.67 -11.47
N ASP A 17 2.35 -25.11 -10.37
CA ASP A 17 2.08 -24.29 -9.20
C ASP A 17 3.31 -24.32 -8.30
N LEU A 18 4.12 -23.26 -8.33
CA LEU A 18 5.38 -23.16 -7.61
C LEU A 18 5.29 -22.05 -6.57
N CYS A 19 5.96 -22.24 -5.43
CA CYS A 19 6.21 -21.10 -4.55
C CYS A 19 7.21 -20.14 -5.21
N GLU A 20 7.27 -18.91 -4.71
CA GLU A 20 8.10 -17.83 -5.25
C GLU A 20 9.57 -18.26 -5.49
N ALA A 21 10.22 -18.85 -4.49
CA ALA A 21 11.59 -19.32 -4.60
C ALA A 21 11.81 -20.39 -5.69
N HIS A 22 10.83 -21.29 -5.88
CA HIS A 22 10.91 -22.31 -6.92
C HIS A 22 10.59 -21.75 -8.31
N ALA A 23 9.69 -20.76 -8.41
CA ALA A 23 9.39 -20.08 -9.66
C ALA A 23 10.61 -19.28 -10.20
N GLU A 24 11.46 -18.79 -9.31
CA GLU A 24 12.70 -18.09 -9.69
C GLU A 24 13.76 -19.03 -10.26
N SER A 25 13.94 -20.20 -9.64
CA SER A 25 15.03 -21.14 -9.94
C SER A 25 14.69 -22.17 -11.03
N VAL A 26 13.42 -22.35 -11.37
CA VAL A 26 12.98 -23.33 -12.38
C VAL A 26 13.55 -23.06 -13.78
N THR A 27 13.83 -24.13 -14.51
CA THR A 27 14.33 -24.11 -15.90
C THR A 27 13.42 -24.91 -16.82
N VAL A 28 13.28 -24.49 -18.09
CA VAL A 28 12.49 -25.24 -19.08
C VAL A 28 13.28 -26.36 -19.77
N PRO A 29 12.62 -27.39 -20.31
CA PRO A 29 13.26 -28.42 -21.14
C PRO A 29 14.00 -27.86 -22.36
N ARG A 30 14.88 -28.67 -22.95
CA ARG A 30 15.57 -28.31 -24.20
C ARG A 30 14.57 -28.05 -25.33
N GLY A 31 14.80 -26.97 -26.08
CA GLY A 31 13.93 -26.54 -27.19
C GLY A 31 12.70 -25.75 -26.77
N TRP A 32 12.53 -25.44 -25.48
CA TRP A 32 11.44 -24.60 -24.98
C TRP A 32 11.92 -23.17 -24.72
N GLN A 33 11.03 -22.20 -24.90
CA GLN A 33 11.26 -20.80 -24.53
C GLN A 33 10.51 -20.49 -23.23
N MET A 34 11.20 -19.87 -22.27
CA MET A 34 10.59 -19.37 -21.03
C MET A 34 10.37 -17.86 -21.13
N ILE A 35 9.18 -17.39 -20.78
CA ILE A 35 8.85 -15.97 -20.64
C ILE A 35 8.51 -15.72 -19.18
N ARG A 36 9.22 -14.80 -18.53
CA ARG A 36 8.94 -14.36 -17.16
C ARG A 36 8.29 -12.98 -17.22
N LEU A 37 7.06 -12.88 -16.74
CA LEU A 37 6.39 -11.59 -16.55
C LEU A 37 6.87 -11.01 -15.23
N ARG A 38 7.56 -9.87 -15.26
CA ARG A 38 7.77 -9.06 -14.05
C ARG A 38 6.39 -8.58 -13.60
N THR A 39 6.03 -8.80 -12.34
CA THR A 39 4.75 -8.33 -11.78
C THR A 39 4.91 -7.03 -11.01
N GLU A 40 6.15 -6.68 -10.66
CA GLU A 40 6.53 -5.41 -10.06
C GLU A 40 6.93 -4.46 -11.19
N PHE A 41 6.06 -3.51 -11.45
CA PHE A 41 6.32 -2.39 -12.34
C PHE A 41 6.47 -1.14 -11.48
N GLU A 42 7.40 -0.26 -11.87
CA GLU A 42 7.38 1.10 -11.35
C GLU A 42 5.99 1.69 -11.64
N PRO A 43 5.34 2.34 -10.65
CA PRO A 43 4.07 2.99 -10.90
C PRO A 43 4.26 3.99 -12.04
N ALA A 44 3.31 3.99 -12.98
CA ALA A 44 3.34 4.96 -14.07
C ALA A 44 3.46 6.38 -13.48
N PRO A 45 4.32 7.24 -14.05
CA PRO A 45 4.39 8.62 -13.61
C PRO A 45 2.99 9.27 -13.72
N PRO A 46 2.64 10.17 -12.79
CA PRO A 46 1.34 10.82 -12.79
C PRO A 46 1.09 11.53 -14.13
N SER A 47 -0.15 11.47 -14.62
CA SER A 47 -0.51 12.12 -15.87
C SER A 47 -0.60 13.64 -15.71
N ASP A 48 -0.54 14.38 -16.82
CA ASP A 48 -0.75 15.84 -16.80
C ASP A 48 -2.12 16.21 -16.21
N THR A 49 -3.15 15.41 -16.51
CA THR A 49 -4.50 15.56 -15.93
C THR A 49 -4.48 15.42 -14.41
N ASP A 50 -3.76 14.43 -13.87
CA ASP A 50 -3.64 14.25 -12.41
C ASP A 50 -2.94 15.44 -11.76
N LEU A 51 -1.90 15.97 -12.41
CA LEU A 51 -1.16 17.14 -11.94
C LEU A 51 -2.04 18.41 -11.95
N MET A 52 -2.86 18.59 -12.99
CA MET A 52 -3.80 19.71 -13.07
C MET A 52 -4.91 19.59 -12.02
N ALA A 53 -5.46 18.38 -11.81
CA ALA A 53 -6.46 18.12 -10.79
C ALA A 53 -5.95 18.46 -9.37
N LEU A 54 -4.68 18.13 -9.07
CA LEU A 54 -4.05 18.53 -7.83
C LEU A 54 -3.87 20.05 -7.73
N ALA A 55 -3.45 20.71 -8.82
CA ALA A 55 -3.30 22.17 -8.85
C ALA A 55 -4.65 22.89 -8.60
N ASP A 56 -5.74 22.38 -9.16
CA ASP A 56 -7.10 22.88 -8.93
C ASP A 56 -7.56 22.66 -7.48
N ALA A 57 -7.36 21.47 -6.93
CA ALA A 57 -7.70 21.16 -5.55
C ALA A 57 -6.96 22.08 -4.55
N ILE A 58 -5.69 22.40 -4.83
CA ILE A 58 -4.92 23.35 -4.03
C ILE A 58 -5.49 24.77 -4.14
N ARG A 59 -5.84 25.24 -5.34
CA ARG A 59 -6.48 26.55 -5.54
C ARG A 59 -7.81 26.65 -4.79
N GLU A 60 -8.64 25.62 -4.85
CA GLU A 60 -9.91 25.56 -4.12
C GLU A 60 -9.70 25.59 -2.60
N THR A 61 -8.67 24.89 -2.11
CA THR A 61 -8.34 24.90 -0.68
C THR A 61 -7.79 26.26 -0.25
N ALA A 62 -7.01 26.91 -1.10
CA ALA A 62 -6.39 28.21 -0.81
C ALA A 62 -7.41 29.35 -0.64
N THR A 63 -8.59 29.25 -1.25
CA THR A 63 -9.66 30.25 -1.08
C THR A 63 -10.48 30.04 0.20
N ARG A 64 -10.33 28.89 0.89
CA ARG A 64 -11.00 28.66 2.16
C ARG A 64 -10.31 29.49 3.24
N GLN A 65 -11.07 30.32 3.94
CA GLN A 65 -10.61 31.04 5.12
C GLN A 65 -10.13 30.01 6.16
N PRO A 66 -8.86 30.08 6.64
CA PRO A 66 -8.42 29.26 7.75
C PRO A 66 -9.30 29.54 8.97
N PRO A 67 -9.65 28.52 9.78
CA PRO A 67 -10.35 28.77 11.03
C PRO A 67 -9.52 29.73 11.90
N GLU A 68 -10.21 30.58 12.67
CA GLU A 68 -9.51 31.49 13.57
C GLU A 68 -8.54 30.70 14.45
N PRO A 69 -7.27 31.13 14.56
CA PRO A 69 -6.29 30.44 15.37
C PRO A 69 -6.79 30.41 16.81
N THR A 70 -7.21 29.24 17.27
CA THR A 70 -7.59 29.04 18.67
C THR A 70 -6.32 29.15 19.51
N ARG A 71 -6.26 30.16 20.37
CA ARG A 71 -5.14 30.35 21.30
C ARG A 71 -4.97 29.08 22.11
N ALA A 72 -3.87 28.36 21.90
CA ALA A 72 -3.55 27.18 22.67
C ALA A 72 -3.47 27.58 24.16
N THR A 73 -4.41 27.08 24.95
CA THR A 73 -4.34 27.22 26.40
C THR A 73 -3.39 26.15 26.89
N ARG A 74 -2.21 26.56 27.38
CA ARG A 74 -1.28 25.65 28.04
C ARG A 74 -1.92 25.22 29.37
N ARG A 75 -2.64 24.10 29.36
CA ARG A 75 -3.07 23.44 30.59
C ARG A 75 -1.85 22.76 31.21
N VAL A 76 -1.30 23.38 32.25
CA VAL A 76 -0.36 22.72 33.14
C VAL A 76 -1.17 21.85 34.09
N SER A 77 -1.26 20.55 33.81
CA SER A 77 -1.79 19.57 34.75
C SER A 77 -0.65 19.00 35.56
N ARG A 78 -0.75 19.04 36.90
CA ARG A 78 0.22 18.35 37.74
C ARG A 78 -0.17 16.88 37.83
N PRO A 79 0.79 15.95 37.91
CA PRO A 79 0.50 14.51 38.03
C PRO A 79 -0.44 14.17 39.21
N SER A 80 -0.46 15.00 40.25
CA SER A 80 -1.32 14.89 41.42
C SER A 80 -2.80 15.21 41.16
N ASP A 81 -3.15 15.81 40.02
CA ASP A 81 -4.53 16.21 39.68
C ASP A 81 -5.33 15.05 39.04
N VAL A 82 -4.69 13.91 38.78
CA VAL A 82 -5.36 12.69 38.28
C VAL A 82 -5.99 11.96 39.46
N ALA A 83 -7.29 12.15 39.66
CA ALA A 83 -8.04 11.42 40.69
C ALA A 83 -7.99 9.90 40.40
N VAL A 84 -7.30 9.15 41.27
CA VAL A 84 -7.29 7.69 41.26
C VAL A 84 -8.67 7.20 41.71
N ARG A 85 -9.44 6.55 40.82
CA ARG A 85 -10.71 5.94 41.20
C ARG A 85 -10.43 4.77 42.16
N PRO A 86 -11.01 4.73 43.38
CA PRO A 86 -10.84 3.58 44.26
C PRO A 86 -11.60 2.37 43.68
N ARG A 87 -10.95 1.21 43.65
CA ARG A 87 -11.58 -0.06 43.30
C ARG A 87 -12.44 -0.50 44.49
N LEU A 88 -13.76 -0.52 44.30
CA LEU A 88 -14.68 -1.14 45.25
C LEU A 88 -14.54 -2.66 45.15
N SER A 89 -14.39 -3.31 46.29
CA SER A 89 -14.32 -4.78 46.44
C SER A 89 -15.70 -5.40 46.59
#